data_AF-A0A539CWU3-F1
#
_entry.id   AF-A0A539CWU3-F1
#
_cell.length_a   1.000
_cell.length_b   1.000
_cell.length_c   1.000
_cell.angle_alpha   90.00
_cell.angle_beta   90.00
_cell.angle_gamma   90.00
#
_symmetry.space_group_name_H-M   'P 1'
#
loop_
_entity.id
_entity.type
_entity.pdbx_description
1 polymer ?
#
loop_
_entity_poly.entity_id
_entity_poly.type
_entity_poly.pdbx_seq_one_letter_code
_entity_poly.pdbx_strand_id
1 'polypeptide(L)' 'MKLIASDEAEPAELYAGSEGFVAFEFKRTASRLIEMRSADYLALPHGSVGSMGSGDASGLVET' A
#
# COMPACT_ATOMS: atom_id res chain seq x y z
N MET A 1 -3.26 15.81 3.54
CA MET A 1 -4.27 15.06 4.33
C MET A 1 -3.59 13.78 4.83
N LYS A 2 -3.84 13.33 6.06
CA LYS A 2 -3.32 12.05 6.56
C LYS A 2 -4.47 11.06 6.67
N LEU A 3 -4.30 9.87 6.11
CA LEU A 3 -5.25 8.77 6.25
C LEU A 3 -4.82 7.88 7.39
N ILE A 4 -5.76 7.54 8.26
CA ILE A 4 -5.57 6.61 9.36
C ILE A 4 -6.45 5.41 9.10
N ALA A 5 -5.85 4.22 9.10
CA ALA A 5 -6.53 2.94 9.02
C ALA A 5 -6.17 2.14 10.27
N SER A 6 -7.14 1.38 10.79
CA SER A 6 -7.00 0.57 11.99
C SER A 6 -7.59 -0.81 11.75
N ASP A 7 -6.96 -1.81 12.33
CA ASP A 7 -7.40 -3.20 12.37
C ASP A 7 -6.96 -3.80 13.71
N GLU A 8 -7.59 -4.90 14.15
CA GLU A 8 -7.18 -5.64 15.33
C GLU A 8 -5.89 -6.44 15.07
N ALA A 9 -5.70 -6.91 13.83
CA ALA A 9 -4.52 -7.67 13.43
C ALA A 9 -3.29 -6.78 13.18
N GLU A 10 -2.09 -7.30 13.45
CA GLU A 10 -0.86 -6.61 13.06
C GLU A 10 -0.66 -6.65 11.52
N PRO A 11 0.13 -5.73 10.92
CA PRO A 11 0.29 -5.64 9.48
C PRO A 11 0.76 -6.93 8.81
N ALA A 12 1.53 -7.75 9.52
CA ALA A 12 2.01 -9.04 9.04
C ALA A 12 0.91 -10.11 8.97
N GLU A 13 -0.21 -9.91 9.66
CA GLU A 13 -1.31 -10.87 9.80
C GLU A 13 -2.54 -10.49 8.95
N LEU A 14 -2.54 -9.31 8.34
CA LEU A 14 -3.63 -8.83 7.48
C LEU A 14 -3.85 -9.68 6.22
N TYR A 15 -2.87 -10.50 5.83
CA TYR A 15 -3.00 -11.45 4.73
C TYR A 15 -2.76 -12.87 5.23
N ALA A 16 -3.79 -13.71 5.12
CA ALA A 16 -3.75 -15.09 5.59
C ALA A 16 -2.95 -16.04 4.67
N GLY A 17 -2.57 -15.60 3.47
CA GLY A 17 -1.81 -16.43 2.54
C GLY A 17 -0.34 -16.56 2.95
N SER A 18 0.17 -17.78 2.97
CA SER A 18 1.53 -18.09 3.43
C SER A 18 2.55 -18.27 2.30
N GLU A 19 2.10 -18.53 1.08
CA GLU A 19 2.96 -18.93 -0.04
C GLU A 19 2.62 -18.21 -1.36
N GLY A 20 3.55 -18.26 -2.30
CA GLY A 20 3.40 -17.68 -3.63
C GLY A 20 3.72 -16.19 -3.71
N PHE A 21 3.54 -15.64 -4.91
CA PHE A 21 3.92 -14.27 -5.24
C PHE A 21 3.21 -13.23 -4.37
N VAL A 22 1.89 -13.39 -4.15
CA VAL A 22 1.10 -12.45 -3.36
C VAL A 22 1.57 -12.40 -1.91
N ALA A 23 1.85 -13.56 -1.29
CA ALA A 23 2.36 -13.60 0.08
C ALA A 23 3.71 -12.89 0.23
N PHE A 24 4.58 -13.00 -0.78
CA PHE A 24 5.87 -12.31 -0.79
C PHE A 24 5.72 -10.79 -0.96
N GLU A 25 4.92 -10.33 -1.91
CA GLU A 25 4.65 -8.91 -2.10
C GLU A 25 3.96 -8.31 -0.87
N PHE A 26 3.05 -9.05 -0.24
CA PHE A 26 2.35 -8.59 0.95
C PHE A 26 3.30 -8.34 2.13
N LYS A 27 4.37 -9.12 2.28
CA LYS A 27 5.41 -8.83 3.30
C LYS A 27 6.03 -7.44 3.11
N ARG A 28 6.22 -7.00 1.85
CA ARG A 28 6.70 -5.65 1.56
C ARG A 28 5.65 -4.59 1.92
N THR A 29 4.38 -4.86 1.61
CA THR A 29 3.27 -4.01 2.03
C THR A 29 3.22 -3.88 3.56
N ALA A 30 3.31 -4.98 4.30
CA ALA A 30 3.34 -4.98 5.76
C ALA A 30 4.50 -4.14 6.32
N SER A 31 5.71 -4.30 5.76
CA SER A 31 6.87 -3.47 6.13
C SER A 31 6.62 -1.99 5.88
N ARG A 32 5.97 -1.64 4.76
CA ARG A 32 5.61 -0.26 4.45
C ARG A 32 4.59 0.29 5.44
N LEU A 33 3.57 -0.48 5.80
CA LEU A 33 2.58 -0.09 6.81
C LEU A 33 3.24 0.15 8.18
N ILE A 34 4.25 -0.64 8.55
CA ILE A 34 5.01 -0.43 9.79
C ILE A 34 5.80 0.88 9.71
N GLU A 35 6.48 1.15 8.61
CA GLU A 35 7.21 2.42 8.40
C GLU A 35 6.27 3.63 8.48
N MET A 36 5.05 3.50 7.94
CA MET A 36 4.02 4.55 7.95
C MET A 36 3.59 4.97 9.36
N ARG A 37 3.82 4.12 10.38
CA ARG A 37 3.53 4.43 11.78
C ARG A 37 4.57 5.36 12.42
N SER A 38 5.74 5.55 11.80
CA SER A 38 6.82 6.36 12.37
C SER A 38 6.50 7.85 12.34
N ALA A 39 7.03 8.59 13.33
CA ALA A 39 6.90 10.04 13.38
C ALA A 39 7.55 10.71 12.15
N ASP A 40 8.71 10.19 11.71
CA ASP A 40 9.44 10.67 10.55
C ASP A 40 8.60 10.53 9.28
N TYR A 41 7.99 9.37 9.08
CA TYR A 41 7.08 9.17 7.95
C TYR A 41 5.88 10.12 8.03
N LEU A 42 5.25 10.25 9.20
CA LEU A 42 4.11 11.13 9.41
C LEU A 42 4.44 12.61 9.21
N ALA A 43 5.70 13.03 9.36
CA ALA A 43 6.16 14.39 9.14
C ALA A 43 6.32 14.73 7.64
N LEU A 44 6.39 13.73 6.77
CA LEU A 44 6.46 13.94 5.32
C LEU A 44 5.18 14.61 4.78
N PRO A 45 5.29 15.39 3.69
CA PRO A 45 4.12 15.93 3.00
C PRO A 45 3.31 14.82 2.33
N HIS A 46 2.11 14.55 2.85
CA HIS A 46 1.15 13.59 2.29
C HIS A 46 0.05 14.34 1.51
N GLY A 47 0.15 14.34 0.18
CA GLY A 47 -0.71 15.11 -0.71
C GLY A 47 -1.76 14.27 -1.44
N SER A 48 -2.93 14.85 -1.71
CA SER A 48 -3.78 14.43 -2.81
C SER A 48 -3.14 14.95 -4.10
N VAL A 49 -2.31 14.12 -4.73
CA VAL A 49 -2.16 14.28 -6.17
C VAL A 49 -3.56 14.05 -6.73
N GLY A 50 -4.13 15.00 -7.48
CA GLY A 50 -5.24 14.65 -8.35
C GLY A 50 -4.80 13.40 -9.08
N SER A 51 -5.61 12.34 -9.01
CA SER A 51 -5.40 11.04 -9.62
C SER A 51 -4.92 11.18 -11.07
N MET A 52 -3.64 11.45 -11.28
CA MET A 52 -2.96 11.23 -12.53
C MET A 52 -2.69 9.75 -12.48
N GLY A 53 -3.64 9.02 -13.08
CA GLY A 53 -3.66 7.58 -13.08
C GLY A 53 -2.26 7.05 -13.37
N SER A 54 -1.76 6.24 -12.44
CA SER A 54 -0.89 5.14 -12.83
C SER A 54 -1.79 4.09 -13.51
N GLY A 55 -2.38 4.52 -14.62
CA GLY A 55 -3.02 3.71 -15.62
C GLY A 55 -2.17 3.91 -16.85
N ASP A 56 -1.05 3.19 -16.93
CA ASP A 56 -0.55 2.79 -18.24
C ASP A 56 -1.63 1.88 -18.85
N ALA A 57 -2.67 2.50 -19.38
CA ALA A 57 -3.71 1.88 -20.20
C ALA A 57 -3.21 1.73 -21.65
N SER A 58 -1.91 1.44 -21.84
CA SER A 58 -1.31 1.15 -23.15
C SER A 58 -1.69 -0.24 -23.68
N GLY A 59 -2.68 -0.90 -23.07
CA GLY A 59 -3.16 -2.24 -23.43
C GLY A 59 -4.64 -2.33 -23.82
N LEU A 60 -5.35 -1.21 -24.03
CA LEU A 60 -6.68 -1.26 -24.64
C LEU A 60 -6.50 -1.36 -26.16
N VAL A 61 -6.36 -2.60 -26.65
CA VAL A 61 -6.62 -2.92 -28.06
C VAL A 61 -8.11 -2.69 -28.30
N GLU A 62 -8.44 -1.71 -29.15
CA GLU A 62 -9.76 -1.64 -29.78
C GLU A 62 -9.81 -2.69 -30.88
N THR A 63 -10.92 -3.42 -30.91
CA THR A 63 -11.23 -4.54 -31.82
C THR A 63 -11.23 -4.16 -33.29
#